data_AF-A0A1B3NGW3-F1
#
_entry.id   AF-A0A1B3NGW3-F1
#
_cell.length_a   1.000
_cell.length_b   1.000
_cell.length_c   1.000
_cell.angle_alpha   90.00
_cell.angle_beta   90.00
_cell.angle_gamma   90.00
#
_symmetry.space_group_name_H-M   'P 1'
#
loop_
_entity.id
_entity.type
_entity.pdbx_description
1 polymer ?
#
loop_
_entity_poly.entity_id
_entity_poly.type
_entity_poly.pdbx_seq_one_letter_code
_entity_poly.pdbx_strand_id
1 'polypeptide(L)'
;MLGKPVQAASIPKRYLSPADGRMLVALLEQLEALDLVAIERSRRRGEASSLAPTTALAALCQHHQVSLPDFGRLPEEETIIARSRRDQIAGAAPVVLLDYAETGETEGMRSMVAALNAHVAGADIVFLDDGRGAVNAHDRHQRRLFNGPPQEPLQGNGRLYGGFWQNLKRDRRSSLRINGEETAVVDFSSMFVRLAYAKIGVVPPPGDLYALPGLEGHREAVKVLTSTLFFDQRQRHSWPQDDGLVIPKGWSLAKTRAAILDRHPALRASFGHGLGHELMRRESDIMLAILDCLMTMGIVALNLHDGLIVSIADASSVRTMMMEVGHRQTGAILPVTITPSSGAARTNAT
;
A
#
# COMPACT_ATOMS: atom_id res chain seq x y z
N MET A 1 41.21 11.51 13.18
CA MET A 1 40.34 10.48 13.79
C MET A 1 39.32 10.05 12.75
N LEU A 2 39.52 8.88 12.16
CA LEU A 2 38.57 8.30 11.21
C LEU A 2 37.29 7.94 11.99
N GLY A 3 36.18 8.59 11.62
CA GLY A 3 34.88 8.36 12.25
C GLY A 3 34.54 6.87 12.19
N LYS A 4 34.07 6.33 13.32
CA LYS A 4 33.58 4.95 13.40
C LYS A 4 32.56 4.72 12.27
N PRO A 5 32.63 3.58 11.55
CA PRO A 5 31.59 3.25 10.60
C PRO A 5 30.25 3.18 11.35
N VAL A 6 29.23 3.86 10.82
CA VAL A 6 27.84 3.71 11.26
C VAL A 6 27.52 2.21 11.17
N GLN A 7 27.37 1.56 12.31
CA GLN A 7 27.01 0.16 12.41
C GLN A 7 25.65 0.02 11.73
N ALA A 8 25.57 -0.78 10.66
CA ALA A 8 24.28 -1.10 10.05
C ALA A 8 23.41 -1.68 11.17
N ALA A 9 22.26 -1.06 11.44
CA ALA A 9 21.35 -1.55 12.47
C ALA A 9 21.04 -3.02 12.16
N SER A 10 21.29 -3.91 13.13
CA SER A 10 21.00 -5.33 12.96
C SER A 10 19.48 -5.49 12.78
N ILE A 11 19.07 -6.26 11.79
CA ILE A 11 17.66 -6.59 11.55
C ILE A 11 17.10 -7.25 12.84
N PRO A 12 16.00 -6.76 13.41
CA PRO A 12 15.36 -7.38 14.57
C PRO A 12 15.00 -8.85 14.30
N LYS A 13 15.18 -9.71 15.30
CA LYS A 13 15.02 -11.17 15.16
C LYS A 13 13.65 -11.58 14.61
N ARG A 14 12.58 -10.85 14.94
CA ARG A 14 11.21 -11.11 14.47
C ARG A 14 11.07 -11.12 12.94
N TYR A 15 11.93 -10.39 12.24
CA TYR A 15 11.87 -10.28 10.78
C TYR A 15 12.81 -11.25 10.07
N LEU A 16 13.60 -12.02 10.82
CA LEU A 16 14.53 -12.98 10.25
C LEU A 16 13.79 -14.30 10.00
N SER A 17 13.97 -14.84 8.80
CA SER A 17 13.63 -16.24 8.52
C SER A 17 14.61 -17.17 9.24
N PRO A 18 14.18 -18.37 9.66
CA PRO A 18 15.11 -19.42 10.06
C PRO A 18 16.16 -19.73 8.98
N ALA A 19 15.82 -19.47 7.71
CA ALA A 19 16.71 -19.62 6.56
C ALA A 19 17.82 -18.57 6.46
N ASP A 20 17.68 -17.42 7.13
CA ASP A 20 18.56 -16.27 6.93
C ASP A 20 19.98 -16.46 7.49
N GLY A 21 20.89 -15.59 7.05
CA GLY A 21 22.26 -15.53 7.55
C GLY A 21 23.15 -16.64 6.97
N ARG A 22 23.91 -17.32 7.83
CA ARG A 22 24.93 -18.31 7.40
C ARG A 22 24.32 -19.49 6.64
N MET A 23 23.09 -19.88 6.98
CA MET A 23 22.43 -21.01 6.32
C MET A 23 22.08 -20.68 4.86
N LEU A 24 21.50 -19.51 4.60
CA LEU A 24 21.24 -19.04 3.23
C LEU A 24 22.53 -18.98 2.40
N VAL A 25 23.61 -18.41 2.95
CA VAL A 25 24.89 -18.31 2.24
C VAL A 25 25.43 -19.69 1.89
N ALA A 26 25.43 -20.62 2.84
CA ALA A 26 25.89 -21.99 2.60
C ALA A 26 25.01 -22.73 1.58
N LEU A 27 23.69 -22.54 1.64
CA LEU A 27 22.76 -23.13 0.68
C LEU A 27 23.02 -22.60 -0.74
N LEU A 28 23.17 -21.28 -0.89
CA LEU A 28 23.45 -20.67 -2.20
C LEU A 28 24.79 -21.16 -2.78
N GLU A 29 25.82 -21.29 -1.95
CA GLU A 29 27.12 -21.84 -2.37
C GLU A 29 27.03 -23.30 -2.80
N GLN A 30 26.20 -24.11 -2.12
CA GLN A 30 25.92 -25.49 -2.53
C GLN A 30 25.14 -25.56 -3.84
N LEU A 31 24.11 -24.72 -4.02
CA LEU A 31 23.35 -24.66 -5.26
C LEU A 31 24.22 -24.22 -6.45
N GLU A 32 25.15 -23.28 -6.23
CA GLU A 32 26.12 -22.86 -7.25
C GLU A 32 27.13 -23.98 -7.56
N ALA A 33 27.64 -24.69 -6.54
CA ALA A 33 28.54 -25.83 -6.74
C ALA A 33 27.89 -27.01 -7.48
N LEU A 34 26.56 -27.14 -7.39
CA LEU A 34 25.75 -28.12 -8.11
C LEU A 34 25.30 -27.63 -9.51
N ASP A 35 25.77 -26.46 -9.96
CA ASP A 35 25.38 -25.82 -11.21
C ASP A 35 23.86 -25.62 -11.33
N LEU A 36 23.16 -25.37 -10.22
CA LEU A 36 21.71 -25.08 -10.20
C LEU A 36 21.43 -23.58 -10.28
N VAL A 37 22.34 -22.77 -9.76
CA VAL A 37 22.24 -21.31 -9.82
C VAL A 37 23.58 -20.70 -10.19
N ALA A 38 23.54 -19.56 -10.88
CA ALA A 38 24.69 -18.71 -11.10
C ALA A 38 24.60 -17.48 -10.19
N ILE A 39 25.62 -17.23 -9.38
CA ILE A 39 25.65 -16.08 -8.46
C ILE A 39 26.62 -15.04 -8.99
N GLU A 40 26.11 -13.87 -9.35
CA GLU A 40 26.95 -12.71 -9.65
C GLU A 40 27.09 -11.85 -8.40
N ARG A 41 28.24 -12.01 -7.72
CA ARG A 41 28.53 -11.30 -6.49
C ARG A 41 28.87 -9.84 -6.78
N SER A 42 28.12 -8.93 -6.18
CA SER A 42 28.40 -7.50 -6.29
C SER A 42 29.74 -7.15 -5.66
N ARG A 43 30.53 -6.34 -6.36
CA ARG A 43 31.82 -5.81 -5.90
C ARG A 43 31.71 -4.38 -5.36
N ARG A 44 30.53 -3.77 -5.46
CA ARG A 44 30.29 -2.38 -5.06
C ARG A 44 29.46 -2.33 -3.79
N ARG A 45 29.89 -1.48 -2.86
CA ARG A 45 29.13 -1.25 -1.63
C ARG A 45 27.76 -0.64 -1.97
N GLY A 46 26.70 -1.28 -1.48
CA GLY A 46 25.31 -0.83 -1.69
C GLY A 46 24.63 -1.38 -2.94
N GLU A 47 25.33 -2.18 -3.75
CA GLU A 47 24.75 -2.92 -4.86
C GLU A 47 24.55 -4.39 -4.43
N ALA A 48 23.35 -4.92 -4.65
CA ALA A 48 23.01 -6.29 -4.27
C ALA A 48 23.62 -7.29 -5.27
N SER A 49 24.05 -8.46 -4.78
CA SER A 49 24.37 -9.60 -5.64
C SER A 49 23.13 -10.09 -6.36
N SER A 50 23.27 -10.61 -7.58
CA SER A 50 22.20 -11.23 -8.34
C SER A 50 22.37 -12.75 -8.38
N LEU A 51 21.24 -13.42 -8.58
CA LEU A 51 21.12 -14.87 -8.70
C LEU A 51 20.30 -15.15 -9.96
N ALA A 52 20.75 -16.11 -10.79
CA ALA A 52 19.99 -16.59 -11.93
C ALA A 52 19.88 -18.13 -11.91
N PRO A 53 18.74 -18.71 -12.32
CA PRO A 53 18.64 -20.16 -12.48
C PRO A 53 19.49 -20.61 -13.67
N THR A 54 20.15 -21.76 -13.54
CA THR A 54 20.81 -22.41 -14.68
C THR A 54 19.81 -23.26 -15.47
N THR A 55 20.23 -23.75 -16.64
CA THR A 55 19.45 -24.73 -17.42
C THR A 55 19.17 -26.01 -16.62
N ALA A 56 20.09 -26.42 -15.73
CA ALA A 56 19.92 -27.60 -14.90
C ALA A 56 18.79 -27.43 -13.88
N LEU A 57 18.73 -26.29 -13.19
CA LEU A 57 17.62 -26.00 -12.28
C LEU A 57 16.29 -25.86 -13.03
N ALA A 58 16.30 -25.22 -14.20
CA ALA A 58 15.11 -25.15 -15.03
C ALA A 58 14.60 -26.54 -15.45
N ALA A 59 15.50 -27.45 -15.84
CA ALA A 59 15.17 -28.84 -16.18
C ALA A 59 14.64 -29.63 -14.98
N LEU A 60 15.21 -29.43 -13.78
CA LEU A 60 14.70 -30.06 -12.55
C LEU A 60 13.29 -29.55 -12.20
N CYS A 61 13.06 -28.24 -12.27
CA CYS A 61 11.73 -27.67 -12.05
C CYS A 61 10.72 -28.27 -13.05
N GLN A 62 11.09 -28.40 -14.33
CA GLN A 62 10.22 -29.02 -15.34
C GLN A 62 9.96 -30.51 -15.06
N HIS A 63 11.00 -31.27 -14.72
CA HIS A 63 10.91 -32.69 -14.43
C HIS A 63 10.00 -32.97 -13.23
N HIS A 64 10.14 -32.16 -12.17
CA HIS A 64 9.32 -32.27 -10.95
C HIS A 64 8.02 -31.47 -11.01
N GLN A 65 7.71 -30.84 -12.15
CA GLN A 65 6.51 -30.03 -12.36
C GLN A 65 6.33 -28.91 -11.32
N VAL A 66 7.45 -28.35 -10.85
CA VAL A 66 7.45 -27.24 -9.89
C VAL A 66 6.80 -26.01 -10.54
N SER A 67 5.86 -25.42 -9.83
CA SER A 67 4.98 -24.35 -10.28
C SER A 67 4.86 -23.27 -9.21
N LEU A 68 4.31 -22.09 -9.54
CA LEU A 68 4.12 -21.00 -8.59
C LEU A 68 3.30 -21.37 -7.33
N PRO A 69 2.24 -22.20 -7.41
CA PRO A 69 1.54 -22.70 -6.22
C PRO A 69 2.41 -23.43 -5.20
N ASP A 70 3.55 -24.02 -5.62
CA ASP A 70 4.44 -24.76 -4.73
C ASP A 70 5.27 -23.85 -3.80
N PHE A 71 5.24 -22.54 -4.04
CA PHE A 71 5.93 -21.54 -3.24
C PHE A 71 4.98 -20.85 -2.28
N GLY A 72 5.23 -21.02 -0.98
CA GLY A 72 4.45 -20.41 0.10
C GLY A 72 5.27 -19.47 0.98
N ARG A 73 4.60 -18.93 1.99
CA ARG A 73 5.20 -18.16 3.07
C ARG A 73 5.15 -18.97 4.36
N LEU A 74 6.12 -18.76 5.24
CA LEU A 74 6.16 -19.44 6.53
C LEU A 74 5.01 -18.96 7.41
N PRO A 75 4.24 -19.84 8.07
CA PRO A 75 3.14 -19.42 8.96
C PRO A 75 3.58 -18.48 10.09
N GLU A 76 4.80 -18.66 10.59
CA GLU A 76 5.42 -17.86 11.65
C GLU A 76 6.05 -16.54 11.17
N GLU A 77 5.99 -16.25 9.87
CA GLU A 77 6.54 -15.01 9.33
C GLU A 77 5.84 -13.79 9.93
N GLU A 78 6.62 -12.81 10.40
CA GLU A 78 6.06 -11.59 10.96
C GLU A 78 5.30 -10.78 9.89
N THR A 79 4.01 -10.58 10.14
CA THR A 79 3.09 -9.85 9.25
C THR A 79 2.96 -8.38 9.60
N ILE A 80 3.45 -7.97 10.78
CA ILE A 80 3.47 -6.57 11.22
C ILE A 80 4.88 -6.00 11.01
N ILE A 81 5.01 -5.03 10.11
CA ILE A 81 6.29 -4.44 9.73
C ILE A 81 6.41 -3.02 10.29
N ALA A 82 7.25 -2.83 11.31
CA ALA A 82 7.65 -1.51 11.76
C ALA A 82 8.98 -1.11 11.11
N ARG A 83 9.03 0.07 10.49
CA ARG A 83 10.26 0.63 9.93
C ARG A 83 10.39 2.12 10.22
N SER A 84 11.61 2.64 10.23
CA SER A 84 11.82 4.08 10.35
C SER A 84 11.18 4.83 9.18
N ARG A 85 10.83 6.10 9.41
CA ARG A 85 10.38 6.98 8.33
C ARG A 85 11.50 7.16 7.32
N ARG A 86 11.12 7.16 6.04
CA ARG A 86 12.02 7.58 4.98
C ARG A 86 12.10 9.10 4.99
N ASP A 87 13.24 9.63 5.40
CA ASP A 87 13.54 11.03 5.17
C ASP A 87 13.91 11.23 3.69
N GLN A 88 13.26 12.19 3.03
CA GLN A 88 13.53 12.51 1.62
C GLN A 88 14.72 13.46 1.45
N ILE A 89 15.53 13.65 2.49
CA ILE A 89 16.72 14.51 2.46
C ILE A 89 17.88 13.71 1.86
N ALA A 90 18.62 14.30 0.92
CA ALA A 90 19.83 13.69 0.37
C ALA A 90 20.83 13.39 1.51
N GLY A 91 21.26 12.13 1.62
CA GLY A 91 22.15 11.68 2.70
C GLY A 91 21.43 11.27 3.99
N ALA A 92 20.10 11.21 4.00
CA ALA A 92 19.33 10.65 5.11
C ALA A 92 19.77 9.22 5.44
N ALA A 93 19.63 8.85 6.72
CA ALA A 93 19.88 7.49 7.16
C ALA A 93 18.98 6.50 6.39
N PRO A 94 19.47 5.29 6.09
CA PRO A 94 18.66 4.28 5.42
C PRO A 94 17.43 3.96 6.27
N VAL A 95 16.35 3.56 5.59
CA VAL A 95 15.18 3.01 6.26
C VAL A 95 15.58 1.71 6.96
N VAL A 96 15.35 1.62 8.26
CA VAL A 96 15.69 0.46 9.09
C VAL A 96 14.42 -0.18 9.66
N LEU A 97 14.44 -1.50 9.83
CA LEU A 97 13.39 -2.22 10.53
C LEU A 97 13.53 -1.97 12.04
N LEU A 98 12.39 -1.76 12.69
CA LEU A 98 12.30 -1.46 14.12
C LEU A 98 11.66 -2.64 14.84
N ASP A 99 12.22 -2.99 16.00
CA ASP A 99 11.56 -3.92 16.91
C ASP A 99 10.44 -3.22 17.67
N TYR A 100 9.51 -3.97 18.24
CA TYR A 100 8.42 -3.45 19.07
C TYR A 100 8.04 -4.46 20.16
N ALA A 101 7.36 -3.98 21.20
CA ALA A 101 6.90 -4.81 22.30
C ALA A 101 5.72 -5.70 21.88
N GLU A 102 5.67 -6.93 22.38
CA GLU A 102 4.47 -7.77 22.25
C GLU A 102 3.41 -7.31 23.25
N THR A 103 2.21 -7.08 22.75
CA THR A 103 1.03 -6.66 23.50
C THR A 103 -0.22 -7.35 22.94
N GLY A 104 -1.34 -7.30 23.66
CA GLY A 104 -2.62 -7.77 23.11
C GLY A 104 -3.03 -7.04 21.83
N GLU A 105 -2.59 -5.80 21.62
CA GLU A 105 -2.81 -5.08 20.35
C GLU A 105 -1.99 -5.70 19.22
N THR A 106 -0.70 -6.01 19.42
CA THR A 106 0.13 -6.62 18.37
C THR A 106 -0.32 -8.03 18.03
N GLU A 107 -0.74 -8.80 19.04
CA GLU A 107 -1.36 -10.11 18.85
C GLU A 107 -2.64 -10.00 18.04
N GLY A 108 -3.57 -9.11 18.42
CA GLY A 108 -4.81 -8.89 17.68
C GLY A 108 -4.58 -8.44 16.23
N MET A 109 -3.63 -7.53 16.00
CA MET A 109 -3.25 -7.13 14.64
C MET A 109 -2.71 -8.30 13.83
N ARG A 110 -1.84 -9.13 14.42
CA ARG A 110 -1.25 -10.29 13.76
C ARG A 110 -2.31 -11.34 13.41
N SER A 111 -3.21 -11.63 14.34
CA SER A 111 -4.34 -12.55 14.12
C SER A 111 -5.25 -12.06 12.99
N MET A 112 -5.57 -10.77 12.95
CA MET A 112 -6.38 -10.18 11.88
C MET A 112 -5.71 -10.32 10.50
N VAL A 113 -4.42 -9.99 10.39
CA VAL A 113 -3.68 -10.10 9.11
C VAL A 113 -3.50 -11.55 8.70
N ALA A 114 -3.26 -12.46 9.65
CA ALA A 114 -3.16 -13.89 9.38
C ALA A 114 -4.50 -14.46 8.86
N ALA A 115 -5.62 -14.10 9.48
CA ALA A 115 -6.95 -14.48 9.02
C ALA A 115 -7.23 -13.96 7.60
N LEU A 116 -6.90 -12.70 7.32
CA LEU A 116 -7.00 -12.11 5.99
C LEU A 116 -6.17 -12.85 4.95
N ASN A 117 -4.90 -13.14 5.25
CA ASN A 117 -4.03 -13.86 4.35
C ASN A 117 -4.55 -15.29 4.09
N ALA A 118 -5.06 -15.97 5.11
CA ALA A 118 -5.66 -17.31 4.94
C ALA A 118 -6.91 -17.27 4.05
N HIS A 119 -7.80 -16.28 4.27
CA HIS A 119 -9.02 -16.08 3.47
C HIS A 119 -8.68 -15.85 1.99
N VAL A 120 -7.74 -14.94 1.71
CA VAL A 120 -7.34 -14.62 0.32
C VAL A 120 -6.53 -15.76 -0.33
N ALA A 121 -5.75 -16.51 0.45
CA ALA A 121 -5.03 -17.68 -0.05
C ALA A 121 -6.00 -18.78 -0.52
N GLY A 122 -7.09 -19.00 0.19
CA GLY A 122 -8.12 -19.99 -0.16
C GLY A 122 -9.10 -19.56 -1.27
N ALA A 123 -9.08 -18.29 -1.68
CA ALA A 123 -10.00 -17.76 -2.67
C ALA A 123 -9.64 -18.15 -4.12
N ASP A 124 -10.66 -18.28 -4.97
CA ASP A 124 -10.50 -18.38 -6.42
C ASP A 124 -10.17 -17.01 -7.01
N ILE A 125 -8.87 -16.74 -7.17
CA ILE A 125 -8.35 -15.49 -7.73
C ILE A 125 -7.44 -15.86 -8.90
N VAL A 126 -7.82 -15.41 -10.09
CA VAL A 126 -7.10 -15.68 -11.33
C VAL A 126 -6.67 -14.36 -11.96
N PHE A 127 -5.47 -14.35 -12.53
CA PHE A 127 -5.05 -13.31 -13.45
C PHE A 127 -4.99 -13.93 -14.85
N LEU A 128 -5.86 -13.46 -15.75
CA LEU A 128 -5.85 -13.87 -17.14
C LEU A 128 -4.63 -13.26 -17.85
N ASP A 129 -3.96 -14.04 -18.69
CA ASP A 129 -2.84 -13.51 -19.47
C ASP A 129 -3.31 -12.34 -20.34
N ASP A 130 -2.60 -11.22 -20.22
CA ASP A 130 -2.86 -9.98 -20.95
C ASP A 130 -1.78 -9.68 -22.00
N GLY A 131 -0.83 -10.60 -22.21
CA GLY A 131 0.26 -10.45 -23.16
C GLY A 131 1.34 -9.45 -22.73
N ARG A 132 1.32 -8.94 -21.49
CA ARG A 132 2.23 -7.88 -21.00
C ARG A 132 3.25 -8.36 -19.99
N GLY A 133 3.54 -9.66 -20.05
CA GLY A 133 4.50 -10.34 -19.18
C GLY A 133 3.84 -11.00 -17.97
N ALA A 134 4.56 -11.96 -17.40
CA ALA A 134 4.06 -12.82 -16.34
C ALA A 134 3.65 -12.03 -15.08
N VAL A 135 2.60 -12.53 -14.43
CA VAL A 135 2.12 -12.06 -13.12
C VAL A 135 2.06 -13.26 -12.19
N ASN A 136 2.74 -13.18 -11.05
CA ASN A 136 2.62 -14.21 -10.02
C ASN A 136 1.33 -14.00 -9.22
N ALA A 137 0.23 -14.60 -9.67
CA ALA A 137 -1.07 -14.53 -8.99
C ALA A 137 -1.11 -15.27 -7.63
N HIS A 138 -0.07 -16.04 -7.30
CA HIS A 138 0.08 -16.70 -6.00
C HIS A 138 0.75 -15.81 -4.94
N ASP A 139 1.37 -14.69 -5.34
CA ASP A 139 1.86 -13.68 -4.39
C ASP A 139 0.68 -12.85 -3.85
N ARG A 140 -0.06 -13.43 -2.90
CA ARG A 140 -1.27 -12.84 -2.31
C ARG A 140 -1.05 -12.31 -0.90
N HIS A 141 0.11 -12.58 -0.31
CA HIS A 141 0.39 -12.32 1.09
C HIS A 141 0.50 -10.81 1.37
N GLN A 142 -0.23 -10.34 2.38
CA GLN A 142 -0.20 -8.96 2.84
C GLN A 142 0.48 -8.83 4.20
N ARG A 143 1.02 -7.65 4.46
CA ARG A 143 1.64 -7.24 5.71
C ARG A 143 1.11 -5.87 6.12
N ARG A 144 0.96 -5.64 7.42
CA ARG A 144 0.56 -4.34 7.97
C ARG A 144 1.81 -3.52 8.28
N LEU A 145 1.94 -2.34 7.67
CA LEU A 145 3.18 -1.56 7.73
C LEU A 145 3.03 -0.27 8.55
N PHE A 146 3.95 -0.08 9.49
CA PHE A 146 4.09 1.10 10.31
C PHE A 146 5.37 1.85 9.99
N ASN A 147 5.30 3.18 10.11
CA ASN A 147 6.41 4.08 9.87
C ASN A 147 6.57 5.05 11.05
N GLY A 148 6.59 4.51 12.27
CA GLY A 148 6.77 5.26 13.50
C GLY A 148 8.23 5.65 13.76
N PRO A 149 8.47 6.58 14.70
CA PRO A 149 9.81 6.79 15.23
C PRO A 149 10.25 5.58 16.07
N PRO A 150 11.56 5.38 16.34
CA PRO A 150 12.06 4.25 17.14
C PRO A 150 11.44 4.14 18.55
N GLN A 151 11.02 5.26 19.15
CA GLN A 151 10.38 5.29 20.46
C GLN A 151 8.93 4.78 20.41
N GLU A 152 8.28 4.89 19.25
CA GLU A 152 6.89 4.47 19.03
C GLU A 152 6.75 3.79 17.65
N PRO A 153 7.34 2.59 17.46
CA PRO A 153 7.53 1.99 16.13
C PRO A 153 6.22 1.71 15.37
N LEU A 154 5.14 1.46 16.11
CA LEU A 154 3.81 1.13 15.60
C LEU A 154 2.92 2.37 15.37
N GLN A 155 3.47 3.58 15.50
CA GLN A 155 2.82 4.79 14.99
C GLN A 155 2.92 4.88 13.46
N GLY A 156 2.22 5.84 12.86
CA GLY A 156 2.25 6.09 11.42
C GLY A 156 1.09 5.44 10.68
N ASN A 157 1.29 5.08 9.41
CA ASN A 157 0.17 4.79 8.51
C ASN A 157 -0.59 3.48 8.83
N GLY A 158 0.09 2.40 9.19
CA GLY A 158 -0.56 1.13 9.52
C GLY A 158 -1.26 0.40 8.38
N ARG A 159 -1.07 0.81 7.11
CA ARG A 159 -1.76 0.26 5.93
C ARG A 159 -1.30 -1.16 5.61
N LEU A 160 -2.17 -1.91 4.93
CA LEU A 160 -1.84 -3.19 4.34
C LEU A 160 -1.07 -3.02 3.03
N TYR A 161 0.05 -3.72 2.92
CA TYR A 161 0.90 -3.79 1.73
C TYR A 161 1.12 -5.23 1.30
N GLY A 162 1.29 -5.46 0.01
CA GLY A 162 1.48 -6.79 -0.57
C GLY A 162 0.26 -7.25 -1.32
N GLY A 163 0.29 -8.48 -1.82
CA GLY A 163 -0.60 -8.94 -2.87
C GLY A 163 -0.20 -8.35 -4.23
N PHE A 164 -0.12 -9.22 -5.23
CA PHE A 164 0.34 -8.86 -6.57
C PHE A 164 -0.51 -7.72 -7.18
N TRP A 165 -1.79 -7.67 -6.84
CA TRP A 165 -2.75 -6.67 -7.34
C TRP A 165 -2.41 -5.23 -6.96
N GLN A 166 -1.73 -4.98 -5.83
CA GLN A 166 -1.36 -3.62 -5.43
C GLN A 166 -0.31 -3.02 -6.37
N ASN A 167 0.61 -3.86 -6.86
CA ASN A 167 1.68 -3.45 -7.78
C ASN A 167 1.26 -3.51 -9.26
N LEU A 168 0.11 -4.11 -9.57
CA LEU A 168 -0.43 -4.09 -10.92
C LEU A 168 -0.77 -2.66 -11.35
N LYS A 169 -0.30 -2.30 -12.55
CA LYS A 169 -0.77 -1.11 -13.25
C LYS A 169 -2.29 -1.17 -13.39
N ARG A 170 -2.94 -0.02 -13.26
CA ARG A 170 -4.41 0.09 -13.20
C ARG A 170 -5.10 -0.57 -14.39
N ASP A 171 -4.55 -0.41 -15.59
CA ASP A 171 -5.04 -0.97 -16.84
C ASP A 171 -4.90 -2.49 -16.94
N ARG A 172 -3.98 -3.12 -16.20
CA ARG A 172 -3.84 -4.60 -16.14
C ARG A 172 -4.87 -5.25 -15.23
N ARG A 173 -5.49 -4.49 -14.32
CA ARG A 173 -6.44 -5.05 -13.34
C ARG A 173 -7.71 -5.60 -13.98
N SER A 174 -8.04 -5.22 -15.22
CA SER A 174 -9.14 -5.80 -16.00
C SER A 174 -9.01 -7.31 -16.20
N SER A 175 -7.79 -7.84 -16.13
CA SER A 175 -7.51 -9.27 -16.28
C SER A 175 -7.68 -10.07 -14.98
N LEU A 176 -7.95 -9.40 -13.85
CA LEU A 176 -8.28 -10.09 -12.61
C LEU A 176 -9.67 -10.71 -12.69
N ARG A 177 -9.80 -11.91 -12.15
CA ARG A 177 -11.05 -12.60 -11.86
C ARG A 177 -11.10 -13.00 -10.40
N ILE A 178 -12.27 -12.89 -9.80
CA ILE A 178 -12.57 -13.38 -8.44
C ILE A 178 -13.78 -14.29 -8.57
N ASN A 179 -13.65 -15.56 -8.17
CA ASN A 179 -14.68 -16.59 -8.35
C ASN A 179 -15.16 -16.71 -9.81
N GLY A 180 -14.22 -16.63 -10.76
CA GLY A 180 -14.50 -16.59 -12.19
C GLY A 180 -15.12 -15.29 -12.75
N GLU A 181 -15.50 -14.33 -11.90
CA GLU A 181 -16.18 -13.11 -12.32
C GLU A 181 -15.22 -11.94 -12.61
N GLU A 182 -15.67 -11.01 -13.46
CA GLU A 182 -14.99 -9.72 -13.61
C GLU A 182 -14.99 -8.93 -12.30
N THR A 183 -13.99 -8.07 -12.14
CA THR A 183 -13.84 -7.30 -10.90
C THR A 183 -14.29 -5.85 -11.06
N ALA A 184 -14.63 -5.24 -9.93
CA ALA A 184 -14.81 -3.80 -9.79
C ALA A 184 -13.95 -3.27 -8.64
N VAL A 185 -13.59 -2.00 -8.74
CA VAL A 185 -12.90 -1.24 -7.71
C VAL A 185 -13.93 -0.40 -6.95
N VAL A 186 -14.05 -0.64 -5.66
CA VAL A 186 -14.94 0.07 -4.74
C VAL A 186 -14.10 0.93 -3.80
N ASP A 187 -14.14 2.25 -4.01
CA ASP A 187 -13.21 3.20 -3.38
C ASP A 187 -13.95 4.31 -2.64
N PHE A 188 -13.39 4.77 -1.51
CA PHE A 188 -13.84 6.00 -0.87
C PHE A 188 -13.54 7.23 -1.74
N SER A 189 -14.49 8.16 -1.80
CA SER A 189 -14.33 9.43 -2.51
C SER A 189 -13.66 10.48 -1.64
N SER A 190 -12.44 10.88 -1.98
CA SER A 190 -11.68 11.93 -1.26
C SER A 190 -11.50 11.63 0.23
N MET A 191 -11.22 10.36 0.55
CA MET A 191 -11.18 9.81 1.91
C MET A 191 -10.40 10.70 2.88
N PHE A 192 -9.20 11.11 2.50
CA PHE A 192 -8.30 11.87 3.35
C PHE A 192 -8.87 13.21 3.82
N VAL A 193 -9.45 13.99 2.88
CA VAL A 193 -10.06 15.29 3.21
C VAL A 193 -11.30 15.07 4.08
N ARG A 194 -12.09 14.02 3.80
CA ARG A 194 -13.29 13.70 4.59
C ARG A 194 -12.96 13.27 6.01
N LEU A 195 -11.91 12.47 6.20
CA LEU A 195 -11.42 12.12 7.54
C LEU A 195 -10.94 13.35 8.31
N ALA A 196 -10.30 14.31 7.64
CA ALA A 196 -9.92 15.57 8.28
C ALA A 196 -11.15 16.37 8.75
N TYR A 197 -12.22 16.43 7.94
CA TYR A 197 -13.50 17.04 8.32
C TYR A 197 -14.18 16.28 9.48
N ALA A 198 -14.21 14.95 9.41
CA ALA A 198 -14.77 14.10 10.46
C ALA A 198 -14.05 14.30 11.80
N LYS A 199 -12.72 14.42 11.78
CA LYS A 199 -11.90 14.67 12.97
C LYS A 199 -12.27 15.96 13.71
N ILE A 200 -12.71 16.98 12.99
CA ILE A 200 -13.14 18.26 13.58
C ILE A 200 -14.66 18.38 13.76
N GLY A 201 -15.42 17.32 13.45
CA GLY A 201 -16.88 17.31 13.58
C GLY A 201 -17.62 18.25 12.63
N VAL A 202 -17.02 18.59 11.48
CA VAL A 202 -17.60 19.52 10.50
C VAL A 202 -18.00 18.78 9.23
N VAL A 203 -19.18 19.10 8.70
CA VAL A 203 -19.65 18.54 7.42
C VAL A 203 -18.83 19.15 6.26
N PRO A 204 -18.23 18.36 5.36
CA PRO A 204 -17.50 18.87 4.22
C PRO A 204 -18.45 19.62 3.27
N PRO A 205 -17.97 20.65 2.54
CA PRO A 205 -18.79 21.34 1.56
C PRO A 205 -19.22 20.38 0.44
N PRO A 206 -20.35 20.65 -0.24
CA PRO A 206 -20.87 19.77 -1.27
C PRO A 206 -19.95 19.71 -2.49
N GLY A 207 -20.19 18.70 -3.33
CA GLY A 207 -19.46 18.48 -4.58
C GLY A 207 -18.09 17.84 -4.40
N ASP A 208 -17.25 17.98 -5.43
CA ASP A 208 -15.89 17.46 -5.42
C ASP A 208 -14.98 18.33 -4.53
N LEU A 209 -14.30 17.67 -3.59
CA LEU A 209 -13.41 18.32 -2.63
C LEU A 209 -12.06 18.71 -3.25
N TYR A 210 -11.78 18.33 -4.49
CA TYR A 210 -10.59 18.78 -5.21
C TYR A 210 -10.89 19.73 -6.37
N ALA A 211 -12.17 20.04 -6.60
CA ALA A 211 -12.55 21.01 -7.63
C ALA A 211 -12.29 22.44 -7.14
N LEU A 212 -11.42 23.14 -7.88
CA LEU A 212 -11.10 24.56 -7.67
C LEU A 212 -11.39 25.34 -8.96
N PRO A 213 -12.06 26.50 -8.88
CA PRO A 213 -12.29 27.35 -10.04
C PRO A 213 -10.99 27.74 -10.76
N GLY A 214 -10.94 27.54 -12.09
CA GLY A 214 -9.77 27.80 -12.92
C GLY A 214 -8.71 26.69 -12.92
N LEU A 215 -9.04 25.52 -12.34
CA LEU A 215 -8.22 24.30 -12.29
C LEU A 215 -9.03 23.05 -12.66
N GLU A 216 -10.10 23.18 -13.43
CA GLU A 216 -11.02 22.10 -13.80
C GLU A 216 -10.29 20.93 -14.50
N GLY A 217 -9.30 21.23 -15.35
CA GLY A 217 -8.45 20.24 -16.01
C GLY A 217 -7.28 19.71 -15.17
N HIS A 218 -7.13 20.15 -13.93
CA HIS A 218 -5.94 19.91 -13.09
C HIS A 218 -6.27 19.31 -11.72
N ARG A 219 -7.41 18.63 -11.60
CA ARG A 219 -7.88 17.98 -10.37
C ARG A 219 -6.83 17.12 -9.68
N GLU A 220 -6.08 16.31 -10.44
CA GLU A 220 -5.04 15.45 -9.84
C GLU A 220 -3.90 16.26 -9.21
N ALA A 221 -3.52 17.40 -9.80
CA ALA A 221 -2.53 18.28 -9.19
C ALA A 221 -3.03 18.89 -7.87
N VAL A 222 -4.31 19.29 -7.82
CA VAL A 222 -4.95 19.75 -6.59
C VAL A 222 -4.98 18.64 -5.54
N LYS A 223 -5.37 17.42 -5.93
CA LYS A 223 -5.42 16.26 -5.03
C LYS A 223 -4.07 15.93 -4.41
N VAL A 224 -3.00 15.89 -5.23
CA VAL A 224 -1.64 15.62 -4.77
C VAL A 224 -1.17 16.71 -3.81
N LEU A 225 -1.39 17.99 -4.15
CA LEU A 225 -1.03 19.10 -3.27
C LEU A 225 -1.84 19.09 -1.95
N THR A 226 -3.16 18.94 -2.01
CA THR A 226 -4.01 18.89 -0.80
C THR A 226 -3.59 17.75 0.13
N SER A 227 -3.34 16.55 -0.42
CA SER A 227 -2.84 15.42 0.37
C SER A 227 -1.49 15.76 1.02
N THR A 228 -0.57 16.35 0.25
CA THR A 228 0.76 16.75 0.73
C THR A 228 0.69 17.76 1.88
N LEU A 229 -0.21 18.74 1.82
CA LEU A 229 -0.39 19.76 2.85
C LEU A 229 -0.80 19.19 4.22
N PHE A 230 -1.41 18.01 4.27
CA PHE A 230 -1.68 17.33 5.55
C PHE A 230 -0.41 16.69 6.15
N PHE A 231 0.58 16.32 5.33
CA PHE A 231 1.85 15.75 5.80
C PHE A 231 2.87 16.81 6.19
N ASP A 232 2.78 18.00 5.59
CA ASP A 232 3.69 19.09 5.86
C ASP A 232 3.65 19.49 7.35
N GLN A 233 4.84 19.70 7.93
CA GLN A 233 5.04 20.27 9.27
C GLN A 233 5.74 21.64 9.21
N ARG A 234 6.06 22.11 8.00
CA ARG A 234 6.74 23.36 7.69
C ARG A 234 6.09 24.01 6.49
N GLN A 235 6.40 25.28 6.25
CA GLN A 235 5.97 25.93 5.01
C GLN A 235 6.73 25.32 3.83
N ARG A 236 5.97 24.68 2.94
CA ARG A 236 6.48 24.16 1.68
C ARG A 236 6.78 25.30 0.71
N HIS A 237 7.92 25.23 0.03
CA HIS A 237 8.36 26.23 -0.95
C HIS A 237 8.30 25.73 -2.40
N SER A 238 8.10 24.43 -2.64
CA SER A 238 8.03 23.81 -3.98
C SER A 238 6.88 22.82 -4.08
N TRP A 239 6.37 22.61 -5.31
CA TRP A 239 5.40 21.54 -5.57
C TRP A 239 5.97 20.17 -5.19
N PRO A 240 5.13 19.22 -4.74
CA PRO A 240 5.54 17.83 -4.54
C PRO A 240 6.15 17.24 -5.82
N GLN A 241 7.18 16.43 -5.65
CA GLN A 241 7.76 15.65 -6.74
C GLN A 241 7.00 14.33 -6.81
N ASP A 242 6.13 14.20 -7.81
CA ASP A 242 5.30 13.03 -8.04
C ASP A 242 5.31 12.72 -9.55
N ASP A 243 5.48 11.44 -9.89
CA ASP A 243 5.68 11.02 -11.28
C ASP A 243 4.41 11.28 -12.11
N GLY A 244 4.58 12.07 -13.19
CA GLY A 244 3.46 12.45 -14.06
C GLY A 244 2.62 13.61 -13.54
N LEU A 245 3.01 14.26 -12.43
CA LEU A 245 2.34 15.46 -11.95
C LEU A 245 2.53 16.64 -12.92
N VAL A 246 1.42 17.11 -13.50
CA VAL A 246 1.40 18.28 -14.39
C VAL A 246 1.04 19.53 -13.58
N ILE A 247 2.02 20.41 -13.36
CA ILE A 247 1.78 21.69 -12.67
C ILE A 247 0.98 22.62 -13.59
N PRO A 248 -0.14 23.20 -13.13
CA PRO A 248 -0.96 24.06 -13.97
C PRO A 248 -0.24 25.37 -14.31
N LYS A 249 -0.27 25.76 -15.59
CA LYS A 249 0.37 27.00 -16.06
C LYS A 249 -0.28 28.21 -15.36
N GLY A 250 0.54 29.12 -14.83
CA GLY A 250 0.05 30.32 -14.13
C GLY A 250 -0.49 30.07 -12.71
N TRP A 251 -0.35 28.85 -12.18
CA TRP A 251 -0.71 28.51 -10.81
C TRP A 251 0.54 28.17 -10.00
N SER A 252 1.05 29.19 -9.29
CA SER A 252 2.12 28.98 -8.32
C SER A 252 1.62 28.12 -7.15
N LEU A 253 2.57 27.53 -6.41
CA LEU A 253 2.27 26.81 -5.16
C LEU A 253 1.47 27.69 -4.19
N ALA A 254 1.91 28.94 -4.00
CA ALA A 254 1.26 29.88 -3.08
C ALA A 254 -0.18 30.18 -3.50
N LYS A 255 -0.41 30.44 -4.80
CA LYS A 255 -1.74 30.70 -5.36
C LYS A 255 -2.66 29.48 -5.20
N THR A 256 -2.15 28.28 -5.51
CA THR A 256 -2.94 27.05 -5.40
C THR A 256 -3.26 26.71 -3.94
N ARG A 257 -2.28 26.87 -3.05
CA ARG A 257 -2.48 26.69 -1.61
C ARG A 257 -3.54 27.64 -1.06
N ALA A 258 -3.53 28.91 -1.47
CA ALA A 258 -4.56 29.86 -1.10
C ALA A 258 -5.95 29.39 -1.54
N ALA A 259 -6.10 28.97 -2.81
CA ALA A 259 -7.37 28.44 -3.32
C ALA A 259 -7.85 27.17 -2.59
N ILE A 260 -6.94 26.27 -2.19
CA ILE A 260 -7.27 25.09 -1.36
C ILE A 260 -7.81 25.54 0.01
N LEU A 261 -7.16 26.52 0.65
CA LEU A 261 -7.59 27.05 1.95
C LEU A 261 -8.93 27.77 1.86
N ASP A 262 -9.20 28.49 0.77
CA ASP A 262 -10.47 29.16 0.51
C ASP A 262 -11.60 28.16 0.26
N ARG A 263 -11.30 27.03 -0.39
CA ARG A 263 -12.23 25.91 -0.58
C ARG A 263 -12.52 25.16 0.73
N HIS A 264 -11.54 25.10 1.63
CA HIS A 264 -11.61 24.35 2.90
C HIS A 264 -11.25 25.21 4.12
N PRO A 265 -12.02 26.28 4.41
CA PRO A 265 -11.68 27.21 5.49
C PRO A 265 -11.63 26.54 6.86
N ALA A 266 -12.52 25.57 7.10
CA ALA A 266 -12.56 24.80 8.35
C ALA A 266 -11.31 23.93 8.57
N LEU A 267 -10.61 23.52 7.51
CA LEU A 267 -9.40 22.70 7.59
C LEU A 267 -8.11 23.53 7.65
N ARG A 268 -8.19 24.87 7.72
CA ARG A 268 -7.01 25.74 7.77
C ARG A 268 -6.07 25.39 8.92
N ALA A 269 -6.62 25.03 10.08
CA ALA A 269 -5.86 24.59 11.25
C ALA A 269 -5.37 23.13 11.14
N SER A 270 -5.84 22.37 10.16
CA SER A 270 -5.42 20.98 9.92
C SER A 270 -4.18 20.89 9.02
N PHE A 271 -4.06 21.79 8.04
CA PHE A 271 -2.92 21.82 7.12
C PHE A 271 -1.64 22.33 7.81
N GLY A 272 -0.48 21.76 7.45
CA GLY A 272 0.82 22.19 7.97
C GLY A 272 1.17 21.70 9.39
N HIS A 273 0.37 20.79 9.95
CA HIS A 273 0.55 20.25 11.31
C HIS A 273 0.91 18.75 11.31
N GLY A 274 1.25 18.16 10.15
CA GLY A 274 1.66 16.76 10.06
C GLY A 274 0.58 15.72 10.36
N LEU A 275 -0.71 16.08 10.26
CA LEU A 275 -1.85 15.18 10.51
C LEU A 275 -1.94 13.99 9.55
N GLY A 276 -1.24 14.01 8.41
CA GLY A 276 -1.41 13.01 7.36
C GLY A 276 -1.17 11.56 7.84
N HIS A 277 -0.22 11.32 8.73
CA HIS A 277 0.02 9.97 9.24
C HIS A 277 -1.13 9.47 10.14
N GLU A 278 -1.72 10.36 10.93
CA GLU A 278 -2.88 10.04 11.76
C GLU A 278 -4.11 9.73 10.89
N LEU A 279 -4.33 10.53 9.84
CA LEU A 279 -5.40 10.29 8.87
C LEU A 279 -5.21 8.95 8.13
N MET A 280 -3.97 8.61 7.74
CA MET A 280 -3.65 7.31 7.14
C MET A 280 -3.90 6.15 8.11
N ARG A 281 -3.57 6.32 9.40
CA ARG A 281 -3.88 5.33 10.43
C ARG A 281 -5.37 5.08 10.52
N ARG A 282 -6.14 6.16 10.63
CA ARG A 282 -7.60 6.09 10.73
C ARG A 282 -8.23 5.42 9.51
N GLU A 283 -7.77 5.77 8.32
CA GLU A 283 -8.16 5.12 7.06
C GLU A 283 -7.86 3.61 7.12
N SER A 284 -6.65 3.21 7.52
CA SER A 284 -6.29 1.79 7.58
C SER A 284 -7.11 1.01 8.61
N ASP A 285 -7.44 1.60 9.76
CA ASP A 285 -8.27 0.96 10.77
C ASP A 285 -9.72 0.75 10.28
N ILE A 286 -10.25 1.70 9.50
CA ILE A 286 -11.55 1.56 8.82
C ILE A 286 -11.49 0.43 7.80
N MET A 287 -10.45 0.40 6.95
CA MET A 287 -10.29 -0.64 5.93
C MET A 287 -10.16 -2.05 6.53
N LEU A 288 -9.41 -2.21 7.62
CA LEU A 288 -9.31 -3.49 8.31
C LEU A 288 -10.64 -3.96 8.90
N ALA A 289 -11.42 -3.05 9.50
CA ALA A 289 -12.74 -3.40 10.01
C ALA A 289 -13.72 -3.79 8.89
N ILE A 290 -13.62 -3.15 7.72
CA ILE A 290 -14.41 -3.53 6.54
C ILE A 290 -14.00 -4.93 6.08
N LEU A 291 -12.70 -5.19 5.93
CA LEU A 291 -12.19 -6.50 5.51
C LEU A 291 -12.61 -7.60 6.48
N ASP A 292 -12.60 -7.35 7.78
CA ASP A 292 -13.06 -8.28 8.82
C ASP A 292 -14.55 -8.65 8.65
N CYS A 293 -15.39 -7.63 8.40
CA CYS A 293 -16.81 -7.85 8.11
C CYS A 293 -17.00 -8.67 6.83
N LEU A 294 -16.25 -8.36 5.77
CA LEU A 294 -16.36 -9.06 4.48
C LEU A 294 -15.89 -10.52 4.57
N MET A 295 -14.80 -10.80 5.31
CA MET A 295 -14.35 -12.16 5.58
C MET A 295 -15.43 -12.97 6.30
N THR A 296 -16.08 -12.38 7.30
CA THR A 296 -17.18 -13.03 8.04
C THR A 296 -18.37 -13.36 7.13
N MET A 297 -18.58 -12.56 6.07
CA MET A 297 -19.61 -12.79 5.06
C MET A 297 -19.17 -13.75 3.93
N GLY A 298 -17.93 -14.25 3.96
CA GLY A 298 -17.37 -15.07 2.88
C GLY A 298 -17.08 -14.31 1.59
N ILE A 299 -17.09 -12.96 1.63
CA ILE A 299 -16.81 -12.12 0.45
C ILE A 299 -15.30 -11.97 0.29
N VAL A 300 -14.80 -12.22 -0.91
CA VAL A 300 -13.38 -12.04 -1.25
C VAL A 300 -13.15 -10.58 -1.66
N ALA A 301 -12.32 -9.87 -0.91
CA ALA A 301 -11.97 -8.48 -1.19
C ALA A 301 -10.46 -8.26 -1.12
N LEU A 302 -9.89 -7.65 -2.15
CA LEU A 302 -8.46 -7.40 -2.25
C LEU A 302 -8.18 -5.93 -1.89
N ASN A 303 -7.43 -5.71 -0.80
CA ASN A 303 -7.17 -4.36 -0.32
C ASN A 303 -6.27 -3.56 -1.28
N LEU A 304 -6.74 -2.37 -1.68
CA LEU A 304 -6.06 -1.41 -2.53
C LEU A 304 -6.11 -0.01 -1.88
N HIS A 305 -5.24 0.22 -0.89
CA HIS A 305 -5.22 1.46 -0.10
C HIS A 305 -6.57 1.76 0.58
N ASP A 306 -7.24 2.86 0.21
CA ASP A 306 -8.57 3.28 0.67
C ASP A 306 -9.73 2.68 -0.16
N GLY A 307 -9.43 1.56 -0.82
CA GLY A 307 -10.26 0.92 -1.81
C GLY A 307 -10.17 -0.60 -1.78
N LEU A 308 -11.13 -1.26 -2.43
CA LEU A 308 -11.22 -2.72 -2.53
C LEU A 308 -11.44 -3.15 -3.97
N ILE A 309 -10.70 -4.18 -4.42
CA ILE A 309 -11.03 -4.91 -5.64
C ILE A 309 -11.89 -6.11 -5.23
N VAL A 310 -13.09 -6.21 -5.79
CA VAL A 310 -14.09 -7.26 -5.48
C VAL A 310 -14.70 -7.80 -6.76
N SER A 311 -15.42 -8.92 -6.68
CA SER A 311 -16.26 -9.39 -7.77
C SER A 311 -17.30 -8.32 -8.15
N ILE A 312 -17.72 -8.28 -9.42
CA ILE A 312 -18.73 -7.31 -9.84
C ILE A 312 -20.08 -7.57 -9.16
N ALA A 313 -20.41 -8.83 -8.85
CA ALA A 313 -21.62 -9.18 -8.12
C ALA A 313 -21.63 -8.61 -6.69
N ASP A 314 -20.49 -8.60 -6.01
CA ASP A 314 -20.39 -8.13 -4.62
C ASP A 314 -20.26 -6.61 -4.50
N ALA A 315 -19.95 -5.89 -5.58
CA ALA A 315 -19.58 -4.47 -5.56
C ALA A 315 -20.62 -3.57 -4.86
N SER A 316 -21.91 -3.82 -5.06
CA SER A 316 -22.99 -3.03 -4.44
C SER A 316 -23.13 -3.30 -2.93
N SER A 317 -22.99 -4.56 -2.52
CA SER A 317 -23.02 -4.97 -1.11
C SER A 317 -21.80 -4.41 -0.37
N VAL A 318 -20.62 -4.52 -0.98
CA VAL A 318 -19.37 -3.98 -0.44
C VAL A 318 -19.44 -2.46 -0.31
N ARG A 319 -19.98 -1.75 -1.30
CA ARG A 319 -20.20 -0.30 -1.22
C ARG A 319 -21.04 0.07 0.00
N THR A 320 -22.14 -0.63 0.22
CA THR A 320 -23.03 -0.38 1.38
C THR A 320 -22.28 -0.63 2.69
N MET A 321 -21.56 -1.74 2.79
CA MET A 321 -20.74 -2.08 3.96
C MET A 321 -19.66 -1.03 4.25
N MET A 322 -18.93 -0.58 3.23
CA MET A 322 -17.91 0.46 3.37
C MET A 322 -18.51 1.77 3.90
N MET A 323 -19.68 2.16 3.40
CA MET A 323 -20.39 3.36 3.88
C MET A 323 -20.86 3.19 5.34
N GLU A 324 -21.39 2.04 5.70
CA GLU A 324 -21.87 1.75 7.06
C GLU A 324 -20.72 1.73 8.07
N VAL A 325 -19.65 0.98 7.81
CA VAL A 325 -18.49 0.90 8.70
C VAL A 325 -17.80 2.25 8.79
N GLY A 326 -17.65 2.96 7.67
CA GLY A 326 -17.11 4.31 7.62
C GLY A 326 -17.91 5.27 8.49
N HIS A 327 -19.25 5.23 8.41
CA HIS A 327 -20.12 6.05 9.25
C HIS A 327 -20.02 5.68 10.72
N ARG A 328 -20.11 4.38 11.05
CA ARG A 328 -20.01 3.88 12.43
C ARG A 328 -18.72 4.31 13.11
N GLN A 329 -17.59 4.31 12.39
CA GLN A 329 -16.32 4.70 12.98
C GLN A 329 -16.13 6.22 13.04
N THR A 330 -16.60 6.97 12.05
CA THR A 330 -16.24 8.40 11.94
C THR A 330 -17.35 9.36 12.36
N GLY A 331 -18.59 8.88 12.46
CA GLY A 331 -19.79 9.71 12.55
C GLY A 331 -20.12 10.49 11.26
N ALA A 332 -19.25 10.46 10.25
CA ALA A 332 -19.41 11.21 9.01
C ALA A 332 -19.92 10.31 7.88
N ILE A 333 -20.54 10.93 6.87
CA ILE A 333 -20.90 10.24 5.62
C ILE A 333 -19.65 10.22 4.73
N LEU A 334 -19.16 9.01 4.44
CA LEU A 334 -18.04 8.77 3.53
C LEU A 334 -18.59 8.17 2.23
N PRO A 335 -18.72 8.96 1.15
CA PRO A 335 -19.22 8.47 -0.13
C PRO A 335 -18.26 7.45 -0.74
N VAL A 336 -18.83 6.41 -1.35
CA VAL A 336 -18.10 5.32 -1.97
C VAL A 336 -18.53 5.20 -3.44
N THR A 337 -17.56 5.04 -4.33
CA THR A 337 -17.73 4.91 -5.78
C THR A 337 -17.36 3.52 -6.24
N ILE A 338 -18.08 3.02 -7.24
CA ILE A 338 -17.78 1.75 -7.92
C ILE A 338 -17.26 2.09 -9.31
N THR A 339 -16.09 1.57 -9.66
CA THR A 339 -15.52 1.67 -11.01
C THR A 339 -15.25 0.25 -11.52
N PRO A 340 -15.86 -0.17 -12.64
CA PRO A 340 -15.53 -1.46 -13.26
C PRO A 340 -14.02 -1.56 -13.56
N SER A 341 -13.43 -2.73 -13.32
CA SER A 341 -12.02 -2.96 -13.70
C SER A 341 -11.85 -3.12 -15.21
N SER A 342 -12.94 -3.38 -15.96
CA SER A 342 -12.93 -3.39 -17.43
C SER A 342 -12.39 -2.07 -17.96
N GLY A 343 -11.41 -2.10 -18.85
CA GLY A 343 -10.67 -0.94 -19.38
C GLY A 343 -11.49 0.05 -20.24
N ALA A 344 -12.79 0.22 -19.98
CA ALA A 344 -13.57 1.29 -20.58
C ALA A 344 -12.98 2.63 -20.13
N ALA A 345 -12.28 3.27 -21.07
CA ALA A 345 -11.87 4.65 -20.97
C ALA A 345 -13.05 5.47 -20.45
N ARG A 346 -12.81 6.32 -19.44
CA ARG A 346 -13.77 7.35 -19.07
C ARG A 346 -13.98 8.20 -20.31
N THR A 347 -15.09 7.99 -21.00
CA THR A 347 -15.63 9.00 -21.91
C THR A 347 -16.00 10.17 -21.01
N ASN A 348 -15.17 11.21 -21.05
CA ASN A 348 -15.55 12.50 -20.50
C ASN A 348 -16.81 12.94 -21.25
N ALA A 349 -17.96 12.83 -20.59
CA ALA A 349 -19.16 13.52 -21.04
C ALA A 349 -18.91 15.01 -20.91
N THR A 350 -19.06 15.69 -22.05
CA THR A 350 -19.00 17.13 -22.29
C THR A 350 -19.82 17.97 -21.33
#